data_AF-A0A059CFI9-F1
#
_entry.id   AF-A0A059CFI9-F1
#
_cell.length_a   1.000
_cell.length_b   1.000
_cell.length_c   1.000
_cell.angle_alpha   90.00
_cell.angle_beta   90.00
_cell.angle_gamma   90.00
#
_symmetry.space_group_name_H-M   'P 1'
#
loop_
_entity.id
_entity.type
_entity.pdbx_description
1 polymer ?
#
loop_
_entity_poly.entity_id
_entity_poly.type
_entity_poly.pdbx_seq_one_letter_code
_entity_poly.pdbx_strand_id
1 'polypeptide(L)'
;MSWSCKKCTFLNPPSQKPTCQICLSPSSPPAPAASPSSSTPKWSCKACTFLNSYKNADCEICGTRASLSTMSSFEDLRDTSDSGGGGGGDSSVGSVFYPLQRCKRKRGDQGAGVGEDRVEVGRIGGAEDGSERVDAKEDGKSSAAPSSWKILSYNVWFREDLEMHKRIKAIGEFVQIHSPHVICFQEVTPDIYDIFQLSSWWKLYHCSVSSDAANLRPYFCMMLSKLPVRSFICKPFGNSVMGRELCIVEVEVEGKKPLVIATSHLESPCPGPPKWDQMYSKERVVQAKEAMDHLSKYPNVILGGDMNWDDKLDGRFPLRDEWVDAWEELRPSENGWTYDTKSNPMLSANRTLQKRLDRFLCSLHDFKITGIDMIGREAIPGLTYCKEKKVRKELTNLVLPVLPSDHFGLLLTIGSK
;
A
#
# COMPACT_ATOMS: atom_id res chain seq x y z
N MET A 1 -11.35 -23.07 -5.58
CA MET A 1 -10.56 -22.20 -6.48
C MET A 1 -10.46 -20.82 -5.86
N SER A 2 -9.40 -20.06 -6.12
CA SER A 2 -9.35 -18.62 -5.78
C SER A 2 -10.32 -17.86 -6.69
N TRP A 3 -10.88 -16.75 -6.23
CA TRP A 3 -11.84 -15.96 -7.03
C TRP A 3 -11.58 -14.47 -6.87
N SER A 4 -11.61 -13.73 -7.99
CA SER A 4 -11.43 -12.28 -7.99
C SER A 4 -12.73 -11.61 -7.55
N CYS A 5 -12.63 -10.73 -6.56
CA CYS A 5 -13.77 -9.97 -6.08
C CYS A 5 -14.26 -9.02 -7.16
N LYS A 6 -15.50 -9.14 -7.59
CA LYS A 6 -16.08 -8.22 -8.59
C LYS A 6 -16.21 -6.77 -8.10
N LYS A 7 -16.12 -6.52 -6.78
CA LYS A 7 -16.27 -5.19 -6.19
C LYS A 7 -14.92 -4.46 -6.00
N CYS A 8 -13.93 -5.12 -5.41
CA CYS A 8 -12.62 -4.52 -5.11
C CYS A 8 -11.46 -5.16 -5.88
N THR A 9 -11.74 -6.09 -6.80
CA THR A 9 -10.76 -6.85 -7.61
C THR A 9 -9.78 -7.73 -6.84
N PHE A 10 -9.81 -7.70 -5.51
CA PHE A 10 -8.98 -8.54 -4.66
C PHE A 10 -9.20 -10.03 -4.96
N LEU A 11 -8.10 -10.75 -5.15
CA LEU A 11 -8.13 -12.17 -5.44
C LEU A 11 -8.22 -12.96 -4.13
N ASN A 12 -9.42 -13.41 -3.78
CA ASN A 12 -9.66 -14.17 -2.57
C ASN A 12 -8.98 -15.54 -2.65
N PRO A 13 -8.25 -15.96 -1.59
CA PRO A 13 -7.63 -17.27 -1.56
C PRO A 13 -8.71 -18.37 -1.56
N PRO A 14 -8.37 -19.62 -1.93
CA PRO A 14 -9.29 -20.75 -1.83
C PRO A 14 -9.65 -20.97 -0.35
N SER A 15 -10.75 -20.40 0.10
CA SER A 15 -11.27 -20.50 1.45
C SER A 15 -12.75 -20.86 1.39
N GLN A 16 -13.28 -21.53 2.41
CA GLN A 16 -14.71 -21.83 2.51
C GLN A 16 -15.56 -20.59 2.81
N LYS A 17 -14.96 -19.40 2.98
CA LYS A 17 -15.68 -18.17 3.25
C LYS A 17 -16.32 -17.64 1.96
N PRO A 18 -17.66 -17.47 1.92
CA PRO A 18 -18.37 -17.02 0.73
C PRO A 18 -18.33 -15.50 0.57
N THR A 19 -17.35 -14.80 1.13
CA THR A 19 -17.24 -13.33 1.12
C THR A 19 -15.79 -12.90 0.91
N CYS A 20 -15.62 -11.71 0.31
CA CYS A 20 -14.32 -11.16 0.01
C CYS A 20 -13.59 -10.73 1.28
N GLN A 21 -12.31 -11.07 1.41
CA GLN A 21 -11.50 -10.76 2.59
C GLN A 21 -11.17 -9.26 2.77
N ILE A 22 -11.31 -8.47 1.69
CA ILE A 22 -11.06 -7.02 1.72
C ILE A 22 -12.36 -6.26 2.00
N CYS A 23 -13.35 -6.44 1.13
CA CYS A 23 -14.56 -5.60 1.12
C CYS A 23 -15.83 -6.35 1.55
N LEU A 24 -15.68 -7.57 2.09
CA LEU A 24 -16.75 -8.43 2.63
C LEU A 24 -17.87 -8.81 1.64
N SER A 25 -17.71 -8.51 0.35
CA SER A 25 -18.74 -8.77 -0.67
C SER A 25 -18.85 -10.26 -1.03
N PRO A 26 -20.06 -10.81 -1.24
CA PRO A 26 -20.25 -12.25 -1.42
C PRO A 26 -19.62 -12.82 -2.70
N SER A 27 -19.19 -14.09 -2.62
CA SER A 27 -18.71 -14.88 -3.75
C SER A 27 -19.89 -15.38 -4.58
N SER A 28 -19.86 -15.19 -5.90
CA SER A 28 -20.86 -15.80 -6.78
C SER A 28 -20.71 -17.33 -6.76
N PRO A 29 -21.79 -18.13 -6.68
CA PRO A 29 -21.69 -19.59 -6.59
C PRO A 29 -21.11 -20.19 -7.89
N PRO A 30 -20.33 -21.28 -7.82
CA PRO A 30 -19.87 -22.00 -8.99
C PRO A 30 -21.04 -22.82 -9.60
N ALA A 31 -21.17 -22.78 -10.93
CA ALA A 31 -22.11 -23.65 -11.65
C ALA A 31 -21.69 -25.13 -11.50
N PRO A 32 -22.63 -26.08 -11.35
CA PRO A 32 -22.29 -27.50 -11.31
C PRO A 32 -21.84 -27.97 -12.70
N ALA A 33 -20.85 -28.88 -12.70
CA ALA A 33 -20.31 -29.47 -13.92
C ALA A 33 -21.35 -30.36 -14.61
N ALA A 34 -21.53 -30.20 -15.92
CA ALA A 34 -22.22 -31.19 -16.75
C ALA A 34 -21.63 -31.20 -18.18
N SER A 35 -21.37 -32.42 -18.64
CA SER A 35 -20.95 -32.86 -19.97
C SER A 35 -22.04 -32.57 -21.05
N PRO A 36 -21.76 -32.82 -22.36
CA PRO A 36 -22.26 -32.01 -23.45
C PRO A 36 -23.70 -32.34 -23.85
N SER A 37 -24.55 -31.32 -24.03
CA SER A 37 -25.70 -31.43 -24.91
C SER A 37 -26.13 -30.08 -25.50
N SER A 38 -26.41 -30.13 -26.80
CA SER A 38 -26.92 -29.12 -27.73
C SER A 38 -27.46 -27.81 -27.12
N SER A 39 -26.72 -26.72 -27.33
CA SER A 39 -27.21 -25.38 -27.07
C SER A 39 -28.27 -24.99 -28.10
N THR A 40 -29.53 -25.01 -27.69
CA THR A 40 -30.59 -24.29 -28.40
C THR A 40 -30.31 -22.78 -28.31
N PRO A 41 -30.52 -22.02 -29.41
CA PRO A 41 -30.25 -20.58 -29.39
C PRO A 41 -31.15 -19.87 -28.38
N LYS A 42 -30.62 -18.79 -27.76
CA LYS A 42 -31.29 -17.94 -26.77
C LYS A 42 -31.09 -16.46 -27.13
N TRP A 43 -32.06 -15.60 -26.81
CA TRP A 43 -31.98 -14.15 -27.04
C TRP A 43 -31.81 -13.39 -25.72
N SER A 44 -30.96 -12.36 -25.72
CA SER A 44 -30.73 -11.54 -24.53
C SER A 44 -31.76 -10.41 -24.43
N CYS A 45 -32.40 -10.30 -23.27
CA CYS A 45 -33.33 -9.23 -22.97
C CYS A 45 -32.63 -7.86 -22.96
N LYS A 46 -33.10 -6.88 -23.72
CA LYS A 46 -32.48 -5.55 -23.75
C LYS A 46 -32.61 -4.77 -22.43
N ALA A 47 -33.59 -5.10 -21.59
CA ALA A 47 -33.82 -4.42 -20.32
C ALA A 47 -32.99 -4.98 -19.16
N CYS A 48 -32.90 -6.31 -19.05
CA CYS A 48 -32.24 -6.98 -17.91
C CYS A 48 -31.12 -7.95 -18.30
N THR A 49 -30.80 -8.04 -19.60
CA THR A 49 -29.76 -8.91 -20.21
C THR A 49 -29.97 -10.42 -20.06
N PHE A 50 -31.06 -10.85 -19.41
CA PHE A 50 -31.39 -12.27 -19.24
C PHE A 50 -31.56 -12.99 -20.58
N LEU A 51 -30.96 -14.18 -20.71
CA LEU A 51 -30.97 -14.99 -21.93
C LEU A 51 -32.20 -15.89 -21.96
N ASN A 52 -33.24 -15.42 -22.64
CA ASN A 52 -34.50 -16.14 -22.83
C ASN A 52 -34.39 -17.15 -23.96
N SER A 53 -35.19 -18.21 -23.90
CA SER A 53 -35.39 -19.11 -25.03
C SER A 53 -36.05 -18.36 -26.20
N TYR A 54 -35.65 -18.61 -27.45
CA TYR A 54 -36.35 -18.07 -28.64
C TYR A 54 -37.79 -18.60 -28.80
N LYS A 55 -38.20 -19.59 -28.00
CA LYS A 55 -39.61 -20.03 -27.91
C LYS A 55 -40.50 -19.05 -27.15
N ASN A 56 -39.91 -18.16 -26.34
CA ASN A 56 -40.64 -17.21 -25.51
C ASN A 56 -40.46 -15.80 -26.06
N ALA A 57 -41.57 -15.17 -26.42
CA ALA A 57 -41.59 -13.81 -26.95
C ALA A 57 -41.40 -12.75 -25.85
N ASP A 58 -41.64 -13.10 -24.59
CA ASP A 58 -41.52 -12.20 -23.44
C ASP A 58 -40.44 -12.69 -22.49
N CYS A 59 -39.71 -11.76 -21.87
CA CYS A 59 -38.62 -12.10 -20.96
C CYS A 59 -39.15 -12.69 -19.66
N GLU A 60 -38.65 -13.87 -19.28
CA GLU A 60 -39.11 -14.62 -18.10
C GLU A 60 -38.88 -13.89 -16.77
N ILE A 61 -37.91 -12.97 -16.72
CA ILE A 61 -37.53 -12.27 -15.49
C ILE A 61 -38.23 -10.93 -15.33
N CYS A 62 -38.51 -10.23 -16.43
CA CYS A 62 -39.00 -8.84 -16.36
C CYS A 62 -40.18 -8.55 -17.28
N GLY A 63 -40.71 -9.55 -18.00
CA GLY A 63 -41.83 -9.41 -18.93
C GLY A 63 -41.54 -8.58 -20.19
N THR A 64 -40.29 -8.15 -20.41
CA THR A 64 -39.93 -7.33 -21.58
C THR A 64 -39.97 -8.16 -22.85
N ARG A 65 -40.73 -7.71 -23.86
CA ARG A 65 -40.94 -8.43 -25.14
C ARG A 65 -39.73 -8.37 -26.07
N ALA A 66 -39.48 -9.46 -26.80
CA ALA A 66 -38.44 -9.59 -27.81
C ALA A 66 -38.72 -8.69 -29.02
N SER A 67 -37.67 -8.10 -29.60
CA SER A 67 -37.77 -7.24 -30.77
C SER A 67 -37.80 -8.08 -32.06
N LEU A 68 -38.85 -7.91 -32.87
CA LEU A 68 -39.13 -8.68 -34.09
C LEU A 68 -38.08 -8.55 -35.21
N SER A 69 -37.10 -7.67 -35.09
CA SER A 69 -36.06 -7.42 -36.09
C SER A 69 -34.95 -8.50 -36.16
N THR A 70 -35.06 -9.59 -35.39
CA THR A 70 -33.98 -10.61 -35.27
C THR A 70 -34.36 -11.98 -35.87
N MET A 71 -35.45 -12.07 -36.64
CA MET A 71 -35.97 -13.36 -37.14
C MET A 71 -35.96 -13.48 -38.68
N SER A 72 -35.02 -12.85 -39.40
CA SER A 72 -34.87 -13.13 -40.82
C SER A 72 -33.41 -13.11 -41.32
N SER A 73 -33.12 -14.16 -42.10
CA SER A 73 -32.03 -14.41 -43.07
C SER A 73 -30.59 -14.60 -42.60
N PHE A 74 -30.23 -15.88 -42.57
CA PHE A 74 -28.94 -16.45 -42.92
C PHE A 74 -28.84 -16.56 -44.46
N GLU A 75 -27.84 -15.95 -45.10
CA GLU A 75 -26.95 -16.51 -46.16
C GLU A 75 -26.14 -15.41 -46.91
N ASP A 76 -24.86 -15.74 -47.12
CA ASP A 76 -23.90 -15.30 -48.16
C ASP A 76 -23.46 -13.83 -48.32
N LEU A 77 -22.13 -13.58 -48.21
CA LEU A 77 -21.20 -13.40 -49.36
C LEU A 77 -19.78 -12.98 -48.93
N ARG A 78 -18.84 -13.26 -49.83
CA ARG A 78 -17.37 -13.19 -49.77
C ARG A 78 -16.79 -11.76 -49.80
N ASP A 79 -15.53 -11.67 -49.35
CA ASP A 79 -14.43 -10.73 -49.66
C ASP A 79 -14.74 -9.33 -50.20
N THR A 80 -14.15 -8.31 -49.56
CA THR A 80 -13.27 -7.32 -50.23
C THR A 80 -12.57 -6.41 -49.22
N SER A 81 -11.43 -5.91 -49.68
CA SER A 81 -10.38 -5.16 -48.99
C SER A 81 -10.68 -3.66 -48.76
N ASP A 82 -10.02 -3.14 -47.73
CA ASP A 82 -9.24 -1.89 -47.70
C ASP A 82 -9.78 -0.62 -46.99
N SER A 83 -8.83 0.00 -46.28
CA SER A 83 -8.65 1.41 -45.90
C SER A 83 -9.58 2.11 -44.89
N GLY A 84 -8.96 2.65 -43.84
CA GLY A 84 -9.49 3.79 -43.06
C GLY A 84 -9.15 3.76 -41.57
N GLY A 85 -8.22 4.61 -41.13
CA GLY A 85 -7.62 4.59 -39.80
C GLY A 85 -8.41 5.24 -38.66
N GLY A 86 -7.82 5.21 -37.47
CA GLY A 86 -8.24 6.01 -36.32
C GLY A 86 -8.11 5.31 -34.97
N GLY A 87 -7.15 5.75 -34.16
CA GLY A 87 -7.31 5.83 -32.70
C GLY A 87 -7.30 4.51 -31.92
N GLY A 88 -6.14 3.85 -31.86
CA GLY A 88 -5.91 2.78 -30.88
C GLY A 88 -5.64 3.34 -29.49
N GLY A 89 -6.70 3.61 -28.72
CA GLY A 89 -6.61 3.72 -27.26
C GLY A 89 -6.32 2.34 -26.68
N ASP A 90 -5.05 2.08 -26.37
CA ASP A 90 -4.61 0.80 -25.81
C ASP A 90 -4.58 0.86 -24.28
N SER A 91 -5.59 0.25 -23.65
CA SER A 91 -5.93 0.18 -22.24
C SER A 91 -4.94 -0.64 -21.38
N SER A 92 -3.64 -0.49 -21.63
CA SER A 92 -2.57 -1.20 -20.92
C SER A 92 -2.02 -0.41 -19.72
N VAL A 93 -2.89 0.24 -18.95
CA VAL A 93 -2.55 0.81 -17.62
C VAL A 93 -2.71 -0.27 -16.53
N GLY A 94 -3.50 -1.32 -16.78
CA GLY A 94 -3.83 -2.36 -15.80
C GLY A 94 -2.73 -3.37 -15.47
N SER A 95 -1.52 -3.22 -16.00
CA SER A 95 -0.39 -4.07 -15.59
C SER A 95 0.44 -3.53 -14.42
N VAL A 96 0.21 -2.27 -14.03
CA VAL A 96 0.91 -1.62 -12.92
C VAL A 96 0.23 -1.91 -11.58
N PHE A 97 -1.06 -2.23 -11.59
CA PHE A 97 -1.91 -2.39 -10.41
C PHE A 97 -2.61 -3.77 -10.37
N TYR A 98 -1.94 -4.84 -10.81
CA TYR A 98 -2.50 -6.18 -10.68
C TYR A 98 -2.57 -6.60 -9.20
N PRO A 99 -3.70 -7.15 -8.73
CA PRO A 99 -3.76 -7.80 -7.42
C PRO A 99 -2.88 -9.05 -7.42
N LEU A 100 -1.83 -9.06 -6.60
CA LEU A 100 -0.89 -10.18 -6.50
C LEU A 100 -1.29 -11.14 -5.36
N GLN A 101 -1.00 -12.43 -5.58
CA GLN A 101 -1.52 -13.58 -4.83
C GLN A 101 -0.84 -13.77 -3.48
N ARG A 102 -1.60 -14.20 -2.46
CA ARG A 102 -1.05 -14.80 -1.24
C ARG A 102 -0.58 -16.24 -1.49
N CYS A 103 0.65 -16.57 -1.10
CA CYS A 103 1.15 -17.94 -1.10
C CYS A 103 0.52 -18.75 0.06
N LYS A 104 0.07 -19.98 -0.25
CA LYS A 104 -0.50 -20.90 0.75
C LYS A 104 0.60 -21.41 1.67
N ARG A 105 0.39 -21.34 3.00
CA ARG A 105 1.23 -22.01 4.00
C ARG A 105 1.27 -23.51 3.71
N LYS A 106 2.46 -24.07 3.46
CA LYS A 106 2.69 -25.51 3.54
C LYS A 106 2.68 -25.85 5.03
N ARG A 107 1.67 -26.60 5.50
CA ARG A 107 1.72 -27.19 6.84
C ARG A 107 2.94 -28.10 6.88
N GLY A 108 3.96 -27.69 7.63
CA GLY A 108 5.10 -28.53 7.96
C GLY A 108 4.62 -29.66 8.87
N ASP A 109 4.90 -30.87 8.42
CA ASP A 109 4.72 -32.13 9.13
C ASP A 109 5.59 -32.13 10.40
N GLN A 110 5.01 -32.46 11.55
CA GLN A 110 5.76 -32.71 12.79
C GLN A 110 6.07 -34.19 12.86
N GLY A 111 7.35 -34.54 12.97
CA GLY A 111 7.79 -35.92 13.17
C GLY A 111 9.28 -36.06 13.49
N ALA A 112 9.61 -35.89 14.78
CA ALA A 112 10.67 -36.55 15.58
C ALA A 112 12.17 -36.43 15.20
N GLY A 113 12.97 -36.06 16.22
CA GLY A 113 14.42 -36.30 16.27
C GLY A 113 15.15 -35.48 17.33
N VAL A 114 15.31 -36.05 18.53
CA VAL A 114 15.97 -35.51 19.72
C VAL A 114 17.50 -35.37 19.53
N GLY A 115 18.09 -34.34 20.15
CA GLY A 115 19.53 -34.22 20.38
C GLY A 115 19.83 -33.01 21.27
N GLU A 116 19.84 -33.23 22.59
CA GLU A 116 20.33 -32.27 23.59
C GLU A 116 21.84 -32.05 23.40
N ASP A 117 22.30 -30.80 23.53
CA ASP A 117 23.59 -30.56 24.16
C ASP A 117 23.61 -29.21 24.89
N ARG A 118 23.93 -29.28 26.18
CA ARG A 118 24.06 -28.18 27.14
C ARG A 118 25.47 -27.62 27.07
N VAL A 119 25.62 -26.29 27.21
CA VAL A 119 26.89 -25.70 27.65
C VAL A 119 26.64 -24.72 28.80
N GLU A 120 27.30 -25.00 29.92
CA GLU A 120 27.24 -24.31 31.20
C GLU A 120 27.97 -22.96 31.21
N VAL A 121 27.43 -22.05 32.02
CA VAL A 121 28.05 -20.77 32.40
C VAL A 121 28.92 -21.00 33.63
N GLY A 122 30.24 -20.87 33.48
CA GLY A 122 31.20 -20.82 34.58
C GLY A 122 31.49 -19.38 35.01
N ARG A 123 31.44 -19.13 36.33
CA ARG A 123 31.63 -17.84 37.00
C ARG A 123 32.65 -18.03 38.12
N ILE A 124 33.80 -17.34 38.09
CA ILE A 124 34.71 -17.08 39.24
C ILE A 124 35.45 -15.75 38.89
N GLY A 125 35.28 -14.63 39.62
CA GLY A 125 36.04 -14.19 40.81
C GLY A 125 37.39 -13.57 40.39
N GLY A 126 37.86 -12.37 40.76
CA GLY A 126 37.57 -11.36 41.77
C GLY A 126 38.93 -10.76 42.19
N ALA A 127 39.08 -9.42 42.29
CA ALA A 127 40.04 -8.70 43.17
C ALA A 127 40.10 -7.18 42.86
N GLU A 128 40.24 -6.42 43.95
CA GLU A 128 40.31 -4.96 44.17
C GLU A 128 41.63 -4.35 43.62
N ASP A 129 41.90 -3.04 43.51
CA ASP A 129 41.78 -1.88 44.41
C ASP A 129 42.20 -0.60 43.61
N GLY A 130 41.89 0.62 44.10
CA GLY A 130 42.69 1.82 43.79
C GLY A 130 41.95 3.12 43.45
N SER A 131 41.80 3.96 44.48
CA SER A 131 41.37 5.37 44.56
C SER A 131 41.82 6.34 43.42
N GLU A 132 40.95 7.29 43.03
CA GLU A 132 41.14 8.74 43.27
C GLU A 132 39.97 9.60 42.75
N ARG A 133 39.51 10.52 43.61
CA ARG A 133 38.53 11.58 43.29
C ARG A 133 39.27 12.80 42.78
N VAL A 134 38.80 13.38 41.67
CA VAL A 134 39.13 14.76 41.30
C VAL A 134 37.83 15.46 40.89
N ASP A 135 37.44 16.44 41.71
CA ASP A 135 36.36 17.38 41.43
C ASP A 135 36.75 18.28 40.24
N ALA A 136 35.92 18.27 39.19
CA ALA A 136 35.93 19.29 38.16
C ALA A 136 34.55 19.95 38.11
N LYS A 137 34.48 21.18 38.60
CA LYS A 137 33.42 22.13 38.25
C LYS A 137 33.53 22.43 36.75
N GLU A 138 32.49 22.13 35.99
CA GLU A 138 32.23 22.79 34.71
C GLU A 138 30.90 23.55 34.79
N ASP A 139 31.02 24.87 34.98
CA ASP A 139 30.04 25.83 34.52
C ASP A 139 30.04 25.81 32.98
N GLY A 140 29.23 24.93 32.42
CA GLY A 140 29.00 24.82 30.98
C GLY A 140 27.54 25.06 30.68
N LYS A 141 27.20 26.30 30.31
CA LYS A 141 25.88 26.66 29.78
C LYS A 141 25.68 25.88 28.47
N SER A 142 25.09 24.68 28.59
CA SER A 142 24.67 23.85 27.46
C SER A 142 23.69 24.68 26.64
N SER A 143 24.16 25.28 25.55
CA SER A 143 23.24 25.65 24.48
C SER A 143 22.74 24.33 23.92
N ALA A 144 21.63 23.84 24.47
CA ALA A 144 20.96 22.65 23.99
C ALA A 144 20.82 22.79 22.47
N ALA A 145 21.41 21.85 21.72
CA ALA A 145 21.22 21.79 20.29
C ALA A 145 19.71 21.86 20.02
N PRO A 146 19.25 22.64 19.02
CA PRO A 146 17.83 22.78 18.77
C PRO A 146 17.21 21.39 18.58
N SER A 147 16.23 21.05 19.43
CA SER A 147 15.56 19.76 19.40
C SER A 147 14.97 19.52 18.01
N SER A 148 15.30 18.36 17.44
CA SER A 148 14.90 17.97 16.09
C SER A 148 14.20 16.61 16.11
N TRP A 149 13.05 16.55 15.45
CA TRP A 149 12.23 15.35 15.38
C TRP A 149 12.10 14.86 13.95
N LYS A 150 12.09 13.55 13.78
CA LYS A 150 12.09 12.87 12.49
C LYS A 150 10.85 12.01 12.33
N ILE A 151 10.17 12.13 11.21
CA ILE A 151 8.98 11.37 10.88
C ILE A 151 9.26 10.63 9.58
N LEU A 152 9.11 9.31 9.60
CA LEU A 152 9.28 8.45 8.42
C LEU A 152 7.90 8.07 7.86
N SER A 153 7.71 8.18 6.56
CA SER A 153 6.61 7.55 5.83
C SER A 153 7.14 6.59 4.79
N TYR A 154 6.60 5.38 4.72
CA TYR A 154 7.06 4.36 3.77
C TYR A 154 5.96 3.34 3.44
N ASN A 155 5.50 3.29 2.18
CA ASN A 155 4.77 2.15 1.66
C ASN A 155 5.74 0.96 1.50
N VAL A 156 5.54 -0.11 2.27
CA VAL A 156 6.50 -1.23 2.37
C VAL A 156 6.32 -2.29 1.28
N TRP A 157 5.30 -2.10 0.43
CA TRP A 157 4.89 -2.98 -0.64
C TRP A 157 4.52 -4.39 -0.18
N PHE A 158 3.22 -4.67 -0.13
CA PHE A 158 2.65 -5.94 0.35
C PHE A 158 2.95 -7.16 -0.55
N ARG A 159 3.84 -7.03 -1.54
CA ARG A 159 4.17 -8.09 -2.49
C ARG A 159 5.05 -9.16 -1.83
N GLU A 160 4.42 -10.10 -1.14
CA GLU A 160 5.11 -11.10 -0.32
C GLU A 160 5.89 -12.16 -1.13
N ASP A 161 5.52 -12.40 -2.40
CA ASP A 161 6.18 -13.38 -3.29
C ASP A 161 7.57 -12.93 -3.77
N LEU A 162 7.95 -11.67 -3.55
CA LEU A 162 9.20 -11.10 -4.04
C LEU A 162 10.10 -10.72 -2.85
N GLU A 163 11.03 -11.62 -2.51
CA GLU A 163 12.12 -11.43 -1.54
C GLU A 163 11.74 -10.71 -0.23
N MET A 164 10.50 -10.92 0.25
CA MET A 164 9.88 -10.13 1.33
C MET A 164 10.79 -9.97 2.55
N HIS A 165 11.34 -11.05 3.10
CA HIS A 165 12.18 -10.99 4.29
C HIS A 165 13.38 -10.06 4.13
N LYS A 166 14.06 -10.10 2.97
CA LYS A 166 15.21 -9.24 2.70
C LYS A 166 14.79 -7.79 2.47
N ARG A 167 13.68 -7.58 1.75
CA ARG A 167 13.09 -6.25 1.55
C ARG A 167 12.72 -5.57 2.86
N ILE A 168 11.94 -6.25 3.71
CA ILE A 168 11.49 -5.71 4.99
C ILE A 168 12.65 -5.53 5.97
N LYS A 169 13.66 -6.42 5.96
CA LYS A 169 14.90 -6.22 6.71
C LYS A 169 15.64 -4.95 6.28
N ALA A 170 15.76 -4.69 4.97
CA ALA A 170 16.37 -3.46 4.47
C ALA A 170 15.58 -2.20 4.88
N ILE A 171 14.25 -2.26 4.90
CA ILE A 171 13.42 -1.18 5.47
C ILE A 171 13.73 -0.99 6.96
N GLY A 172 13.87 -2.07 7.73
CA GLY A 172 14.27 -2.04 9.15
C GLY A 172 15.69 -1.49 9.39
N GLU A 173 16.60 -1.57 8.42
CA GLU A 173 17.93 -0.94 8.49
C GLU A 173 17.82 0.59 8.37
N PHE A 174 16.94 1.11 7.51
CA PHE A 174 16.66 2.55 7.48
C PHE A 174 16.07 3.06 8.79
N VAL A 175 15.20 2.27 9.45
CA VAL A 175 14.67 2.63 10.77
C VAL A 175 15.80 2.74 11.80
N GLN A 176 16.77 1.83 11.77
CA GLN A 176 17.93 1.89 12.67
C GLN A 176 18.84 3.08 12.38
N ILE A 177 19.18 3.31 11.10
CA ILE A 177 20.09 4.38 10.68
C ILE A 177 19.50 5.76 10.98
N HIS A 178 18.24 5.98 10.60
CA HIS A 178 17.63 7.31 10.72
C HIS A 178 16.99 7.55 12.08
N SER A 179 16.72 6.48 12.85
CA SER A 179 16.12 6.53 14.18
C SER A 179 14.91 7.49 14.27
N PRO A 180 13.92 7.38 13.36
CA PRO A 180 12.78 8.31 13.33
C PRO A 180 12.00 8.26 14.64
N HIS A 181 11.46 9.40 15.06
CA HIS A 181 10.64 9.52 16.27
C HIS A 181 9.24 8.94 16.08
N VAL A 182 8.67 9.11 14.88
CA VAL A 182 7.41 8.50 14.46
C VAL A 182 7.60 7.86 13.09
N ILE A 183 7.02 6.68 12.89
CA ILE A 183 7.03 5.95 11.62
C ILE A 183 5.60 5.70 11.17
N CYS A 184 5.35 5.90 9.89
CA CYS A 184 4.09 5.70 9.20
C CYS A 184 4.31 4.69 8.08
N PHE A 185 3.95 3.43 8.31
CA PHE A 185 4.01 2.41 7.27
C PHE A 185 2.65 2.20 6.62
N GLN A 186 2.65 2.01 5.30
CA GLN A 186 1.48 1.60 4.51
C GLN A 186 1.75 0.21 3.91
N GLU A 187 0.68 -0.52 3.55
CA GLU A 187 0.76 -1.90 2.99
C GLU A 187 1.43 -2.94 3.90
N VAL A 188 1.32 -2.77 5.22
CA VAL A 188 1.79 -3.79 6.16
C VAL A 188 0.82 -4.96 6.16
N THR A 189 1.31 -6.16 5.86
CA THR A 189 0.57 -7.43 5.98
C THR A 189 0.86 -8.08 7.34
N PRO A 190 0.11 -9.13 7.75
CA PRO A 190 0.43 -9.89 8.96
C PRO A 190 1.85 -10.48 8.94
N ASP A 191 2.29 -11.04 7.80
CA ASP A 191 3.60 -11.66 7.71
C ASP A 191 4.73 -10.59 7.71
N ILE A 192 4.50 -9.39 7.17
CA ILE A 192 5.42 -8.24 7.30
C ILE A 192 5.47 -7.71 8.75
N TYR A 193 4.31 -7.64 9.41
CA TYR A 193 4.22 -7.25 10.82
C TYR A 193 5.08 -8.15 11.71
N ASP A 194 5.00 -9.47 11.52
CA ASP A 194 5.81 -10.45 12.26
C ASP A 194 7.31 -10.22 12.04
N ILE A 195 7.75 -9.91 10.81
CA ILE A 195 9.16 -9.58 10.53
C ILE A 195 9.59 -8.31 11.27
N PHE A 196 8.75 -7.28 11.31
CA PHE A 196 9.04 -6.07 12.07
C PHE A 196 9.14 -6.33 13.57
N GLN A 197 8.27 -7.17 14.14
CA GLN A 197 8.31 -7.53 15.57
C GLN A 197 9.63 -8.19 15.98
N LEU A 198 10.25 -8.94 15.06
CA LEU A 198 11.54 -9.60 15.29
C LEU A 198 12.74 -8.64 15.21
N SER A 199 12.53 -7.41 14.75
CA SER A 199 13.61 -6.44 14.58
C SER A 199 14.09 -5.88 15.92
N SER A 200 15.39 -5.65 16.06
CA SER A 200 16.02 -5.13 17.29
C SER A 200 15.46 -3.77 17.74
N TRP A 201 15.05 -2.94 16.78
CA TRP A 201 14.50 -1.61 17.04
C TRP A 201 13.04 -1.63 17.50
N TRP A 202 12.30 -2.74 17.32
CA TRP A 202 10.86 -2.81 17.60
C TRP A 202 10.51 -2.37 19.02
N LYS A 203 11.28 -2.86 20.01
CA LYS A 203 11.06 -2.60 21.44
C LYS A 203 11.20 -1.12 21.83
N LEU A 204 11.78 -0.29 20.97
CA LEU A 204 11.92 1.15 21.19
C LEU A 204 10.65 1.92 20.84
N TYR A 205 9.68 1.29 20.18
CA TYR A 205 8.48 1.95 19.66
C TYR A 205 7.21 1.41 20.29
N HIS A 206 6.28 2.31 20.59
CA HIS A 206 4.88 1.98 20.80
C HIS A 206 4.19 1.81 19.44
N CYS A 207 3.41 0.74 19.28
CA CYS A 207 2.75 0.39 18.03
C CYS A 207 1.24 0.65 18.08
N SER A 208 0.68 1.20 17.00
CA SER A 208 -0.76 1.44 16.86
C SER A 208 -1.60 0.19 16.61
N VAL A 209 -0.97 -0.94 16.27
CA VAL A 209 -1.64 -2.19 15.88
C VAL A 209 -1.23 -3.31 16.84
N SER A 210 -2.22 -3.92 17.50
CA SER A 210 -2.02 -5.12 18.31
C SER A 210 -1.82 -6.36 17.44
N SER A 211 -1.17 -7.40 17.97
CA SER A 211 -0.97 -8.67 17.25
C SER A 211 -2.30 -9.30 16.80
N ASP A 212 -3.36 -9.19 17.59
CA ASP A 212 -4.69 -9.70 17.23
C ASP A 212 -5.28 -8.91 16.06
N ALA A 213 -5.20 -7.58 16.10
CA ALA A 213 -5.72 -6.72 15.03
C ALA A 213 -4.96 -6.93 13.71
N ALA A 214 -3.64 -7.12 13.77
CA ALA A 214 -2.81 -7.40 12.61
C ALA A 214 -3.30 -8.67 11.87
N ASN A 215 -3.63 -9.73 12.60
CA ASN A 215 -4.05 -11.01 12.01
C ASN A 215 -5.47 -11.01 11.42
N LEU A 216 -6.29 -10.00 11.71
CA LEU A 216 -7.67 -9.91 11.22
C LEU A 216 -7.77 -9.27 9.84
N ARG A 217 -6.73 -8.58 9.38
CA ARG A 217 -6.74 -7.78 8.16
C ARG A 217 -5.70 -8.27 7.16
N PRO A 218 -5.99 -8.22 5.86
CA PRO A 218 -5.04 -8.63 4.82
C PRO A 218 -3.86 -7.67 4.69
N TYR A 219 -4.09 -6.36 4.89
CA TYR A 219 -3.06 -5.35 5.05
C TYR A 219 -3.64 -4.12 5.79
N PHE A 220 -2.78 -3.25 6.30
CA PHE A 220 -3.16 -2.08 7.08
C PHE A 220 -2.06 -0.99 7.07
N CYS A 221 -2.42 0.21 7.53
CA CYS A 221 -1.42 1.20 7.94
C CYS A 221 -0.97 0.91 9.37
N MET A 222 0.31 1.12 9.66
CA MET A 222 0.89 0.91 10.98
C MET A 222 1.71 2.14 11.39
N MET A 223 1.40 2.67 12.58
CA MET A 223 2.17 3.76 13.18
C MET A 223 3.00 3.27 14.35
N LEU A 224 4.23 3.76 14.45
CA LEU A 224 5.17 3.47 15.53
C LEU A 224 5.69 4.77 16.11
N SER A 225 5.76 4.91 17.43
CA SER A 225 6.28 6.12 18.09
C SER A 225 7.28 5.80 19.20
N LYS A 226 8.42 6.51 19.19
CA LYS A 226 9.36 6.61 20.33
C LYS A 226 8.94 7.68 21.34
N LEU A 227 8.14 8.65 20.88
CA LEU A 227 7.65 9.73 21.72
C LEU A 227 6.51 9.24 22.63
N PRO A 228 6.31 9.87 23.80
CA PRO A 228 5.17 9.60 24.66
C PRO A 228 3.85 9.72 23.90
N VAL A 229 3.15 8.59 23.76
CA VAL A 229 1.87 8.51 23.05
C VAL A 229 0.74 8.81 24.03
N ARG A 230 -0.11 9.78 23.68
CA ARG A 230 -1.39 10.01 24.37
C ARG A 230 -2.46 9.07 23.85
N SER A 231 -2.55 8.92 22.53
CA SER A 231 -3.54 8.04 21.91
C SER A 231 -3.12 7.60 20.51
N PHE A 232 -3.60 6.42 20.12
CA PHE A 232 -3.69 5.98 18.73
C PHE A 232 -5.17 5.94 18.34
N ILE A 233 -5.49 6.49 17.18
CA ILE A 233 -6.86 6.54 16.65
C ILE A 233 -6.82 6.01 15.23
N CYS A 234 -7.77 5.14 14.88
CA CYS A 234 -7.93 4.66 13.51
C CYS A 234 -9.37 4.90 13.05
N LYS A 235 -9.51 5.54 11.88
CA LYS A 235 -10.81 5.91 11.30
C LYS A 235 -10.94 5.32 9.89
N PRO A 236 -11.78 4.29 9.69
CA PRO A 236 -12.01 3.74 8.36
C PRO A 236 -12.75 4.76 7.50
N PHE A 237 -12.37 4.88 6.23
CA PHE A 237 -13.11 5.71 5.28
C PHE A 237 -14.36 4.97 4.82
N GLY A 238 -15.54 5.56 5.05
CA GLY A 238 -16.82 4.91 4.74
C GLY A 238 -17.03 4.64 3.24
N ASN A 239 -16.35 5.39 2.36
CA ASN A 239 -16.41 5.21 0.91
C ASN A 239 -15.32 4.27 0.36
N SER A 240 -14.45 3.72 1.20
CA SER A 240 -13.37 2.86 0.72
C SER A 240 -13.88 1.49 0.28
N VAL A 241 -13.35 0.99 -0.84
CA VAL A 241 -13.57 -0.39 -1.28
C VAL A 241 -12.32 -1.26 -1.11
N MET A 242 -11.18 -0.64 -0.75
CA MET A 242 -9.91 -1.30 -0.49
C MET A 242 -9.57 -1.41 0.99
N GLY A 243 -10.44 -0.95 1.89
CA GLY A 243 -10.22 -1.00 3.35
C GLY A 243 -9.26 0.09 3.85
N ARG A 244 -9.33 1.28 3.24
CA ARG A 244 -8.49 2.43 3.56
C ARG A 244 -8.99 3.14 4.82
N GLU A 245 -8.07 3.78 5.51
CA GLU A 245 -8.29 4.39 6.82
C GLU A 245 -7.34 5.56 7.06
N LEU A 246 -7.75 6.46 7.95
CA LEU A 246 -6.89 7.48 8.54
C LEU A 246 -6.44 6.99 9.93
N CYS A 247 -5.14 6.72 10.07
CA CYS A 247 -4.51 6.45 11.35
C CYS A 247 -3.90 7.73 11.91
N ILE A 248 -4.04 7.95 13.20
CA ILE A 248 -3.58 9.16 13.90
C ILE A 248 -2.89 8.73 15.18
N VAL A 249 -1.76 9.36 15.48
CA VAL A 249 -1.09 9.31 16.78
C VAL A 249 -1.00 10.72 17.34
N GLU A 250 -1.45 10.89 18.58
CA GLU A 250 -1.25 12.11 19.34
C GLU A 250 -0.07 11.89 20.29
N VAL A 251 0.97 12.69 20.15
CA VAL A 251 2.19 12.59 20.96
C VAL A 251 2.50 13.89 21.69
N GLU A 252 3.28 13.78 22.75
CA GLU A 252 3.92 14.93 23.40
C GLU A 252 5.38 15.03 22.98
N VAL A 253 5.78 16.19 22.48
CA VAL A 253 7.18 16.54 22.23
C VAL A 253 7.68 17.49 23.33
N GLU A 254 9.01 17.62 23.47
CA GLU A 254 9.65 18.31 24.60
C GLU A 254 8.99 19.66 24.92
N GLY A 255 8.73 19.90 26.21
CA GLY A 255 7.93 21.03 26.67
C GLY A 255 6.41 20.80 26.65
N LYS A 256 5.95 19.55 26.51
CA LYS A 256 4.53 19.11 26.49
C LYS A 256 3.71 19.73 25.36
N LYS A 257 4.36 20.15 24.28
CA LYS A 257 3.65 20.66 23.11
C LYS A 257 2.99 19.47 22.40
N PRO A 258 1.66 19.50 22.17
CA PRO A 258 0.98 18.43 21.47
C PRO A 258 1.38 18.46 19.99
N LEU A 259 1.72 17.30 19.44
CA LEU A 259 1.95 17.10 18.01
C LEU A 259 1.07 15.93 17.56
N VAL A 260 0.31 16.16 16.49
CA VAL A 260 -0.51 15.12 15.86
C VAL A 260 0.19 14.67 14.59
N ILE A 261 0.42 13.37 14.47
CA ILE A 261 0.90 12.77 13.24
C ILE A 261 -0.20 11.83 12.75
N ALA A 262 -0.50 11.88 11.46
CA ALA A 262 -1.46 11.01 10.82
C ALA A 262 -0.83 10.33 9.61
N THR A 263 -1.31 9.13 9.31
CA THR A 263 -1.00 8.42 8.08
C THR A 263 -2.26 7.89 7.41
N SER A 264 -2.21 7.85 6.09
CA SER A 264 -3.22 7.15 5.28
C SER A 264 -2.56 6.45 4.11
N HIS A 265 -3.27 5.47 3.55
CA HIS A 265 -3.04 4.96 2.22
C HIS A 265 -4.33 5.22 1.43
N LEU A 266 -4.45 6.36 0.74
CA LEU A 266 -5.70 6.74 0.07
C LEU A 266 -5.98 5.83 -1.14
N GLU A 267 -7.25 5.72 -1.53
CA GLU A 267 -7.73 4.78 -2.56
C GLU A 267 -6.84 4.79 -3.81
N SER A 268 -6.28 3.63 -4.16
CA SER A 268 -5.34 3.52 -5.28
C SER A 268 -6.08 3.43 -6.62
N PRO A 269 -5.48 3.87 -7.73
CA PRO A 269 -5.89 3.42 -9.04
C PRO A 269 -5.82 1.90 -9.12
N CYS A 270 -6.84 1.25 -9.67
CA CYS A 270 -6.84 -0.19 -9.91
C CYS A 270 -7.45 -0.50 -11.28
N PRO A 271 -6.81 -0.08 -12.38
CA PRO A 271 -7.22 -0.43 -13.72
C PRO A 271 -7.23 -1.95 -13.90
N GLY A 272 -8.41 -2.54 -14.06
CA GLY A 272 -8.57 -3.97 -14.23
C GLY A 272 -9.84 -4.35 -14.99
N PRO A 273 -9.98 -5.63 -15.39
CA PRO A 273 -11.16 -6.09 -16.10
C PRO A 273 -12.47 -5.75 -15.36
N PRO A 274 -13.56 -5.41 -16.06
CA PRO A 274 -13.69 -5.40 -17.52
C PRO A 274 -13.28 -4.08 -18.18
N LYS A 275 -13.21 -2.97 -17.45
CA LYS A 275 -13.07 -1.63 -18.04
C LYS A 275 -11.64 -1.11 -18.17
N TRP A 276 -10.71 -1.59 -17.33
CA TRP A 276 -9.30 -1.21 -17.33
C TRP A 276 -9.02 0.29 -17.09
N ASP A 277 -9.99 1.04 -16.57
CA ASP A 277 -9.96 2.49 -16.39
C ASP A 277 -10.30 2.95 -14.96
N GLN A 278 -10.40 2.02 -14.00
CA GLN A 278 -10.83 2.34 -12.63
C GLN A 278 -9.73 3.07 -11.85
N MET A 279 -9.81 4.40 -11.82
CA MET A 279 -8.81 5.26 -11.17
C MET A 279 -9.13 5.65 -9.71
N TYR A 280 -10.37 5.41 -9.25
CA TYR A 280 -10.85 5.72 -7.91
C TYR A 280 -10.60 7.16 -7.41
N SER A 281 -10.52 8.11 -8.36
CA SER A 281 -10.25 9.53 -8.07
C SER A 281 -11.32 10.16 -7.17
N LYS A 282 -12.61 9.86 -7.41
CA LYS A 282 -13.70 10.39 -6.60
C LYS A 282 -13.62 9.93 -5.16
N GLU A 283 -13.32 8.66 -4.95
CA GLU A 283 -13.16 8.06 -3.63
C GLU A 283 -11.99 8.69 -2.89
N ARG A 284 -10.83 8.74 -3.55
CA ARG A 284 -9.60 9.33 -3.01
C ARG A 284 -9.76 10.82 -2.65
N VAL A 285 -10.44 11.62 -3.48
CA VAL A 285 -10.72 13.04 -3.19
C VAL A 285 -11.61 13.20 -1.94
N VAL A 286 -12.63 12.37 -1.79
CA VAL A 286 -13.50 12.39 -0.60
C VAL A 286 -12.71 12.02 0.66
N GLN A 287 -11.85 11.00 0.58
CA GLN A 287 -11.00 10.57 1.69
C GLN A 287 -10.01 11.67 2.10
N ALA A 288 -9.36 12.33 1.13
CA ALA A 288 -8.47 13.45 1.41
C ALA A 288 -9.20 14.60 2.10
N LYS A 289 -10.41 14.96 1.65
CA LYS A 289 -11.23 15.99 2.30
C LYS A 289 -11.60 15.60 3.72
N GLU A 290 -12.06 14.37 3.94
CA GLU A 290 -12.41 13.86 5.26
C GLU A 290 -11.20 13.90 6.22
N ALA A 291 -10.02 13.51 5.73
CA ALA A 291 -8.78 13.61 6.51
C ALA A 291 -8.42 15.06 6.86
N MET A 292 -8.48 15.97 5.88
CA MET A 292 -8.19 17.39 6.09
C MET A 292 -9.16 18.03 7.08
N ASP A 293 -10.46 17.75 6.96
CA ASP A 293 -11.49 18.25 7.87
C ASP A 293 -11.27 17.75 9.29
N HIS A 294 -10.86 16.49 9.45
CA HIS A 294 -10.58 15.93 10.77
C HIS A 294 -9.33 16.52 11.42
N LEU A 295 -8.28 16.74 10.63
CA LEU A 295 -6.95 17.11 11.11
C LEU A 295 -6.78 18.62 11.30
N SER A 296 -7.52 19.45 10.56
CA SER A 296 -7.35 20.92 10.59
C SER A 296 -7.74 21.58 11.92
N LYS A 297 -8.31 20.83 12.86
CA LYS A 297 -8.59 21.31 14.23
C LYS A 297 -7.34 21.36 15.13
N TYR A 298 -6.24 20.74 14.72
CA TYR A 298 -5.01 20.64 15.51
C TYR A 298 -4.00 21.71 15.07
N PRO A 299 -3.34 22.41 16.01
CA PRO A 299 -2.40 23.50 15.69
C PRO A 299 -1.04 22.99 15.17
N ASN A 300 -0.65 21.77 15.54
CA ASN A 300 0.57 21.11 15.10
C ASN A 300 0.21 19.73 14.58
N VAL A 301 0.13 19.60 13.27
CA VAL A 301 -0.32 18.39 12.60
C VAL A 301 0.48 18.10 11.34
N ILE A 302 0.80 16.81 11.18
CA ILE A 302 1.51 16.26 10.02
C ILE A 302 0.68 15.11 9.47
N LEU A 303 0.28 15.18 8.21
CA LEU A 303 -0.30 14.06 7.47
C LEU A 303 0.75 13.53 6.50
N GLY A 304 1.27 12.33 6.78
CA GLY A 304 2.17 11.58 5.91
C GLY A 304 1.47 10.40 5.25
N GLY A 305 2.09 9.79 4.24
CA GLY A 305 1.61 8.52 3.69
C GLY A 305 1.53 8.49 2.17
N ASP A 306 1.11 7.34 1.66
CA ASP A 306 0.81 7.13 0.25
C ASP A 306 -0.57 7.70 -0.07
N MET A 307 -0.57 8.89 -0.65
CA MET A 307 -1.80 9.60 -1.02
C MET A 307 -2.40 9.08 -2.31
N ASN A 308 -1.70 8.23 -3.08
CA ASN A 308 -2.06 7.85 -4.44
C ASN A 308 -2.47 9.02 -5.35
N TRP A 309 -2.03 10.24 -5.02
CA TRP A 309 -2.60 11.47 -5.55
C TRP A 309 -1.99 11.82 -6.90
N ASP A 310 -2.85 12.07 -7.87
CA ASP A 310 -2.46 12.54 -9.20
C ASP A 310 -3.04 13.94 -9.42
N ASP A 311 -2.20 14.98 -9.34
CA ASP A 311 -2.67 16.37 -9.41
C ASP A 311 -3.41 16.70 -10.72
N LYS A 312 -3.19 15.92 -11.80
CA LYS A 312 -3.91 16.08 -13.07
C LYS A 312 -5.29 15.43 -13.05
N LEU A 313 -5.46 14.31 -12.35
CA LEU A 313 -6.71 13.55 -12.30
C LEU A 313 -7.59 13.97 -11.12
N ASP A 314 -6.98 14.20 -9.97
CA ASP A 314 -7.65 14.49 -8.69
C ASP A 314 -7.77 15.99 -8.42
N GLY A 315 -7.03 16.81 -9.19
CA GLY A 315 -6.91 18.24 -8.98
C GLY A 315 -5.94 18.59 -7.87
N ARG A 316 -6.00 19.84 -7.38
CA ARG A 316 -5.18 20.30 -6.26
C ARG A 316 -5.59 19.56 -4.98
N PHE A 317 -4.61 19.08 -4.23
CA PHE A 317 -4.86 18.50 -2.91
C PHE A 317 -5.64 19.52 -2.04
N PRO A 318 -6.68 19.10 -1.29
CA PRO A 318 -7.57 20.00 -0.55
C PRO A 318 -6.94 20.59 0.73
N LEU A 319 -5.78 21.22 0.60
CA LEU A 319 -5.08 21.92 1.69
C LEU A 319 -5.89 23.14 2.17
N ARG A 320 -5.84 23.41 3.47
CA ARG A 320 -6.35 24.65 4.10
C ARG A 320 -5.23 25.70 4.11
N ASP A 321 -5.57 26.97 4.34
CA ASP A 321 -4.65 28.11 4.13
C ASP A 321 -3.32 28.04 4.91
N GLU A 322 -3.30 27.39 6.08
CA GLU A 322 -2.08 27.21 6.90
C GLU A 322 -1.29 25.93 6.58
N TRP A 323 -1.81 25.07 5.71
CA TRP A 323 -1.16 23.82 5.36
C TRP A 323 -0.21 23.97 4.19
N VAL A 324 0.93 23.32 4.31
CA VAL A 324 1.98 23.28 3.29
C VAL A 324 2.30 21.84 2.90
N ASP A 325 2.73 21.64 1.66
CA ASP A 325 3.37 20.40 1.24
C ASP A 325 4.87 20.50 1.49
N ALA A 326 5.40 19.66 2.38
CA ALA A 326 6.78 19.75 2.84
C ALA A 326 7.81 19.57 1.71
N TRP A 327 7.48 18.79 0.67
CA TRP A 327 8.37 18.63 -0.47
C TRP A 327 8.39 19.90 -1.33
N GLU A 328 7.22 20.49 -1.60
CA GLU A 328 7.13 21.72 -2.39
C GLU A 328 7.77 22.91 -1.68
N GLU A 329 7.68 22.97 -0.34
CA GLU A 329 8.33 24.02 0.46
C GLU A 329 9.86 23.92 0.44
N LEU A 330 10.42 22.72 0.63
CA LEU A 330 11.86 22.53 0.78
C LEU A 330 12.60 22.24 -0.53
N ARG A 331 11.92 21.69 -1.53
CA ARG A 331 12.50 21.20 -2.80
C ARG A 331 11.64 21.61 -4.01
N PRO A 332 11.27 22.90 -4.17
CA PRO A 332 10.35 23.36 -5.21
C PRO A 332 10.82 23.08 -6.65
N SER A 333 12.14 22.92 -6.86
CA SER A 333 12.74 22.61 -8.16
C SER A 333 12.84 21.11 -8.48
N GLU A 334 12.46 20.24 -7.55
CA GLU A 334 12.59 18.79 -7.70
C GLU A 334 11.21 18.12 -7.82
N ASN A 335 11.09 17.14 -8.72
CA ASN A 335 9.81 16.47 -8.96
C ASN A 335 9.29 15.65 -7.76
N GLY A 336 10.19 15.18 -6.89
CA GLY A 336 9.81 14.36 -5.72
C GLY A 336 9.12 13.05 -6.06
N TRP A 337 9.48 12.38 -7.16
CA TRP A 337 8.83 11.11 -7.52
C TRP A 337 9.18 10.01 -6.52
N THR A 338 8.22 9.65 -5.69
CA THR A 338 8.35 8.55 -4.71
C THR A 338 7.99 7.20 -5.31
N TYR A 339 7.25 7.18 -6.42
CA TYR A 339 7.05 6.02 -7.28
C TYR A 339 7.59 6.34 -8.67
N ASP A 340 8.71 5.72 -9.06
CA ASP A 340 9.39 6.04 -10.31
C ASP A 340 9.93 4.78 -11.00
N THR A 341 9.31 4.37 -12.11
CA THR A 341 9.76 3.19 -12.86
C THR A 341 11.05 3.40 -13.65
N LYS A 342 11.57 4.65 -13.75
CA LYS A 342 12.90 4.92 -14.31
C LYS A 342 14.00 4.78 -13.26
N SER A 343 13.81 5.42 -12.10
CA SER A 343 14.82 5.45 -11.04
C SER A 343 14.78 4.20 -10.14
N ASN A 344 13.67 3.47 -10.08
CA ASN A 344 13.55 2.19 -9.40
C ASN A 344 13.79 1.04 -10.40
N PRO A 345 15.01 0.48 -10.49
CA PRO A 345 15.33 -0.54 -11.50
C PRO A 345 14.58 -1.86 -11.30
N MET A 346 14.03 -2.12 -10.10
CA MET A 346 13.13 -3.26 -9.85
C MET A 346 11.85 -3.17 -10.70
N LEU A 347 11.45 -1.95 -11.09
CA LEU A 347 10.26 -1.66 -11.89
C LEU A 347 10.58 -1.39 -13.36
N SER A 348 11.84 -1.42 -13.78
CA SER A 348 12.28 -1.03 -15.13
C SER A 348 11.61 -1.78 -16.29
N ALA A 349 11.09 -2.98 -16.05
CA ALA A 349 10.32 -3.73 -17.03
C ALA A 349 8.87 -3.22 -17.24
N ASN A 350 8.34 -2.38 -16.35
CA ASN A 350 7.02 -1.76 -16.43
C ASN A 350 6.98 -0.60 -17.44
N ARG A 351 5.77 -0.13 -17.74
CA ARG A 351 5.60 1.15 -18.46
C ARG A 351 6.14 2.29 -17.60
N THR A 352 6.57 3.36 -18.28
CA THR A 352 7.02 4.58 -17.60
C THR A 352 5.89 5.17 -16.79
N LEU A 353 6.10 5.27 -15.48
CA LEU A 353 5.21 5.94 -14.54
C LEU A 353 6.09 6.60 -13.47
N GLN A 354 5.91 7.91 -13.30
CA GLN A 354 6.69 8.71 -12.36
C GLN A 354 5.73 9.62 -11.62
N LYS A 355 5.52 9.38 -10.33
CA LYS A 355 4.49 10.00 -9.52
C LYS A 355 4.99 10.32 -8.12
N ARG A 356 4.48 11.42 -7.55
CA ARG A 356 4.69 11.84 -6.16
C ARG A 356 3.50 11.38 -5.32
N LEU A 357 3.44 10.06 -5.12
CA LEU A 357 2.31 9.40 -4.45
C LEU A 357 2.40 9.62 -2.94
N ASP A 358 3.61 9.50 -2.39
CA ASP A 358 3.88 9.70 -0.97
C ASP A 358 4.16 11.17 -0.70
N ARG A 359 3.50 11.74 0.31
CA ARG A 359 3.60 13.17 0.64
C ARG A 359 3.65 13.37 2.15
N PHE A 360 4.20 14.51 2.57
CA PHE A 360 4.02 15.07 3.90
C PHE A 360 3.34 16.43 3.79
N LEU A 361 2.16 16.54 4.38
CA LEU A 361 1.36 17.76 4.44
C LEU A 361 1.35 18.25 5.88
N CYS A 362 1.69 19.49 6.13
CA CYS A 362 1.96 19.99 7.48
C CYS A 362 1.19 21.28 7.75
N SER A 363 0.66 21.41 8.96
CA SER A 363 0.30 22.70 9.55
C SER A 363 0.92 22.75 10.94
N LEU A 364 1.90 23.63 11.13
CA LEU A 364 2.76 23.64 12.33
C LEU A 364 2.86 25.05 12.90
N HIS A 365 2.19 25.30 14.01
CA HIS A 365 2.28 26.58 14.74
C HIS A 365 3.56 26.70 15.57
N ASP A 366 3.92 25.64 16.30
CA ASP A 366 5.04 25.59 17.24
C ASP A 366 6.34 25.02 16.66
N PHE A 367 6.23 24.40 15.48
CA PHE A 367 7.34 23.73 14.80
C PHE A 367 7.54 24.32 13.41
N LYS A 368 8.72 24.08 12.86
CA LYS A 368 9.07 24.38 11.47
C LYS A 368 9.63 23.14 10.80
N ILE A 369 9.35 23.02 9.51
CA ILE A 369 9.93 22.01 8.64
C ILE A 369 11.40 22.42 8.41
N THR A 370 12.34 21.52 8.68
CA THR A 370 13.78 21.82 8.57
C THR A 370 14.50 20.91 7.57
N GLY A 371 13.89 19.78 7.18
CA GLY A 371 14.46 18.90 6.17
C GLY A 371 13.45 17.89 5.64
N ILE A 372 13.67 17.42 4.42
CA ILE A 372 12.98 16.29 3.82
C ILE A 372 13.95 15.53 2.92
N ASP A 373 14.01 14.22 3.13
CA ASP A 373 14.90 13.31 2.40
C ASP A 373 14.13 12.12 1.83
N MET A 374 14.57 11.66 0.66
CA MET A 374 14.05 10.44 0.02
C MET A 374 15.03 9.28 0.21
N ILE A 375 14.55 8.18 0.79
CA ILE A 375 15.36 7.02 1.19
C ILE A 375 14.92 5.73 0.49
N GLY A 376 15.75 4.68 0.55
CA GLY A 376 15.43 3.40 -0.09
C GLY A 376 15.61 3.38 -1.61
N ARG A 377 16.44 4.28 -2.14
CA ARG A 377 16.67 4.44 -3.59
C ARG A 377 17.64 3.42 -4.20
N GLU A 378 18.39 2.74 -3.35
CA GLU A 378 19.41 1.78 -3.78
C GLU A 378 18.88 0.35 -3.79
N ALA A 379 19.34 -0.44 -4.77
CA ALA A 379 19.10 -1.87 -4.82
C ALA A 379 19.77 -2.58 -3.64
N ILE A 380 19.12 -3.63 -3.14
CA ILE A 380 19.70 -4.50 -2.12
C ILE A 380 20.86 -5.27 -2.76
N PRO A 381 22.11 -5.15 -2.25
CA PRO A 381 23.28 -5.74 -2.89
C PRO A 381 23.15 -7.24 -3.12
N GLY A 382 23.44 -7.67 -4.36
CA GLY A 382 23.42 -9.08 -4.75
C GLY A 382 22.02 -9.71 -4.85
N LEU A 383 20.94 -8.93 -4.70
CA LEU A 383 19.58 -9.44 -4.71
C LEU A 383 18.85 -9.14 -6.02
N THR A 384 18.32 -10.19 -6.65
CA THR A 384 17.63 -10.11 -7.94
C THR A 384 16.38 -10.97 -7.97
N TYR A 385 15.43 -10.64 -8.84
CA TYR A 385 14.27 -11.47 -9.14
C TYR A 385 14.05 -11.63 -10.65
N CYS A 386 13.41 -12.72 -11.05
CA CYS A 386 13.03 -12.96 -12.44
C CYS A 386 11.65 -12.39 -12.73
N LYS A 387 11.51 -11.67 -13.84
CA LYS A 387 10.25 -11.12 -14.32
C LYS A 387 10.00 -11.54 -15.76
N GLU A 388 8.87 -12.20 -15.98
CA GLU A 388 8.42 -12.52 -17.33
C GLU A 388 7.88 -11.25 -18.01
N LYS A 389 8.33 -10.98 -19.23
CA LYS A 389 7.86 -9.88 -20.07
C LYS A 389 7.51 -10.42 -21.44
N LYS A 390 6.31 -10.15 -21.90
CA LYS A 390 5.87 -10.49 -23.26
C LYS A 390 6.32 -9.39 -24.22
N VAL A 391 7.23 -9.72 -25.13
CA VAL A 391 7.70 -8.81 -26.19
C VAL A 391 7.37 -9.44 -27.53
N ARG A 392 6.58 -8.76 -28.38
CA ARG A 392 6.23 -9.24 -29.74
C ARG A 392 5.71 -10.70 -29.80
N LYS A 393 4.91 -11.12 -28.81
CA LYS A 393 4.35 -12.47 -28.61
C LYS A 393 5.31 -13.54 -28.06
N GLU A 394 6.58 -13.21 -27.84
CA GLU A 394 7.53 -14.08 -27.16
C GLU A 394 7.61 -13.73 -25.67
N LEU A 395 7.77 -14.74 -24.82
CA LEU A 395 7.98 -14.57 -23.38
C LEU A 395 9.49 -14.50 -23.11
N THR A 396 9.94 -13.38 -22.57
CA THR A 396 11.33 -13.17 -22.17
C THR A 396 11.42 -13.06 -20.65
N ASN A 397 12.37 -13.76 -20.05
CA ASN A 397 12.66 -13.65 -18.62
C ASN A 397 13.76 -12.61 -18.40
N LEU A 398 13.43 -11.56 -17.65
CA LEU A 398 14.35 -10.50 -17.26
C LEU A 398 14.80 -10.73 -15.83
N VAL A 399 16.11 -10.63 -15.57
CA VAL A 399 16.65 -10.61 -14.21
C VAL A 399 16.78 -9.15 -13.80
N LEU A 400 16.07 -8.75 -12.74
CA LEU A 400 16.01 -7.36 -12.27
C LEU A 400 16.49 -7.28 -10.82
N PRO A 401 17.13 -6.17 -10.41
CA PRO A 401 17.51 -5.97 -9.01
C PRO A 401 16.26 -5.86 -8.14
N VAL A 402 16.43 -6.14 -6.84
CA VAL A 402 15.38 -5.96 -5.84
C VAL A 402 15.69 -4.71 -5.01
N LEU A 403 14.70 -3.83 -4.91
CA LEU A 403 14.72 -2.69 -4.01
C LEU A 403 13.87 -3.01 -2.76
N PRO A 404 14.01 -2.23 -1.67
CA PRO A 404 13.22 -2.46 -0.45
C PRO A 404 11.71 -2.41 -0.71
N SER A 405 11.26 -1.52 -1.60
CA SER A 405 9.86 -1.35 -1.99
C SER A 405 9.78 -0.86 -3.45
N ASP A 406 8.60 -0.93 -4.05
CA ASP A 406 8.31 -0.24 -5.31
C ASP A 406 8.17 1.29 -5.11
N HIS A 407 7.99 1.73 -3.87
CA HIS A 407 8.08 3.13 -3.44
C HIS A 407 9.46 3.45 -2.84
N PHE A 408 9.82 4.74 -2.86
CA PHE A 408 10.87 5.31 -2.02
C PHE A 408 10.26 5.90 -0.75
N GLY A 409 10.94 5.74 0.38
CA GLY A 409 10.50 6.30 1.66
C GLY A 409 10.77 7.81 1.75
N LEU A 410 9.98 8.54 2.54
CA LEU A 410 10.20 9.94 2.87
C LEU A 410 10.54 10.11 4.34
N LEU A 411 11.59 10.85 4.64
CA LEU A 411 12.01 11.22 5.99
C LEU A 411 11.88 12.73 6.17
N LEU A 412 10.86 13.15 6.92
CA LEU A 412 10.64 14.53 7.30
C LEU A 412 11.41 14.84 8.58
N THR A 413 12.03 16.02 8.63
CA THR A 413 12.66 16.56 9.83
C THR A 413 11.98 17.88 10.19
N ILE A 414 11.57 18.01 11.45
CA ILE A 414 11.03 19.25 12.03
C ILE A 414 11.92 19.70 13.19
N GLY A 415 11.85 20.98 13.50
CA GLY A 415 12.48 21.57 14.68
C GLY A 415 11.55 22.55 15.38
N SER A 416 11.90 22.92 16.60
CA SER A 416 11.21 23.99 17.33
C SER A 416 11.28 25.30 16.55
N LYS A 417 10.18 26.06 16.54
CA LYS A 417 10.18 27.40 15.94
C LYS A 417 11.07 28.37 16.69
#